data_AF-A0A3B9J8N4-F1
#
_entry.id   AF-A0A3B9J8N4-F1
#
_cell.length_a   1.000
_cell.length_b   1.000
_cell.length_c   1.000
_cell.angle_alpha   90.00
_cell.angle_beta   90.00
_cell.angle_gamma   90.00
#
_symmetry.space_group_name_H-M   'P 1'
#
loop_
_entity.id
_entity.type
_entity.pdbx_description
1 polymer ?
#
loop_
_entity_poly.entity_id
_entity_poly.type
_entity_poly.pdbx_seq_one_letter_code
_entity_poly.pdbx_strand_id
1 'polypeptide(L)'
;MARKYKATFWNAINIIVILAITLISLGQVGTFPVFAQDTPPGTSEQDGDSVSPTPKENDNNELLDPLSPASESERPAFVLPVVPASQADQVTIAYHDGTGKARYLAPANGERALAQPSGLASSASPEEAARNFITAYGDLFGVKNQSQELSVMREVVRDGQRSHVRFQQTYQGIPVLGGELIVNMDAAKSVLSMSGEILPDVSLDIVPAIDA
;
A
#
# COMPACT_ATOMS: atom_id res chain seq x y z
N MET A 1 -32.64 -30.66 -41.41
CA MET A 1 -33.28 -29.50 -40.75
C MET A 1 -32.18 -28.64 -40.15
N ALA A 2 -32.16 -27.33 -40.38
CA ALA A 2 -31.04 -26.46 -39.99
C ALA A 2 -31.33 -25.68 -38.69
N ARG A 3 -30.35 -25.61 -37.79
CA ARG A 3 -30.41 -24.75 -36.59
C ARG A 3 -30.25 -23.28 -37.00
N LYS A 4 -31.14 -22.41 -36.53
CA LYS A 4 -31.01 -20.95 -36.71
C LYS A 4 -30.33 -20.34 -35.49
N TYR A 5 -29.09 -19.89 -35.66
CA TYR A 5 -28.45 -18.96 -34.74
C TYR A 5 -28.52 -17.54 -35.34
N LYS A 6 -28.78 -16.54 -34.50
CA LYS A 6 -28.61 -15.10 -34.79
C LYS A 6 -27.57 -14.59 -33.78
N ALA A 7 -26.44 -14.04 -34.23
CA ALA A 7 -26.28 -12.61 -34.54
C ALA A 7 -26.49 -11.76 -33.27
N THR A 8 -25.48 -11.30 -32.52
CA THR A 8 -24.15 -10.69 -32.84
C THR A 8 -24.24 -9.21 -33.24
N PHE A 9 -24.03 -8.33 -32.25
CA PHE A 9 -23.65 -6.89 -32.24
C PHE A 9 -23.90 -6.38 -30.80
N TRP A 10 -23.25 -5.38 -30.18
CA TRP A 10 -22.13 -4.44 -30.46
C TRP A 10 -21.83 -3.74 -29.08
N ASN A 11 -20.65 -3.32 -28.60
CA ASN A 11 -19.21 -3.30 -28.94
C ASN A 11 -18.45 -3.45 -27.58
N ALA A 12 -17.14 -3.69 -27.37
CA ALA A 12 -15.88 -3.55 -28.09
C ALA A 12 -15.25 -2.12 -28.16
N ILE A 13 -14.34 -1.82 -27.21
CA ILE A 13 -13.30 -0.76 -27.18
C ILE A 13 -12.16 -1.21 -26.22
N ASN A 14 -10.95 -0.66 -26.36
CA ASN A 14 -9.73 -0.94 -25.57
C ASN A 14 -9.10 -2.35 -25.72
N ILE A 15 -8.70 -2.66 -26.96
CA ILE A 15 -7.50 -3.46 -27.28
C ILE A 15 -6.55 -2.54 -28.08
N ILE A 16 -5.23 -2.80 -28.05
CA ILE A 16 -4.08 -1.89 -28.34
C ILE A 16 -3.62 -1.23 -27.02
N VAL A 17 -2.36 -1.36 -26.56
CA VAL A 17 -1.09 -1.63 -27.27
C VAL A 17 -0.42 -2.95 -26.82
N ILE A 18 -0.16 -3.86 -27.77
CA ILE A 18 0.88 -4.90 -27.67
C ILE A 18 1.50 -5.08 -29.06
N LEU A 19 2.73 -4.58 -29.29
CA LEU A 19 3.74 -5.12 -30.24
C LEU A 19 4.96 -4.19 -30.36
N ALA A 20 6.08 -4.58 -29.74
CA ALA A 20 7.41 -4.02 -29.99
C ALA A 20 8.53 -4.98 -29.47
N ILE A 21 8.54 -6.23 -29.95
CA ILE A 21 9.61 -7.20 -29.64
C ILE A 21 10.19 -7.74 -30.94
N THR A 22 11.39 -7.25 -31.29
CA THR A 22 12.28 -7.89 -32.28
C THR A 22 13.72 -7.75 -31.80
N LEU A 23 14.51 -8.82 -31.95
CA LEU A 23 15.88 -8.93 -31.45
C LEU A 23 16.86 -7.99 -32.17
N ILE A 24 17.80 -7.42 -31.41
CA ILE A 24 19.20 -7.32 -31.83
C ILE A 24 20.07 -7.87 -30.70
N SER A 25 21.02 -8.72 -31.05
CA SER A 25 22.09 -9.19 -30.16
C SER A 25 23.43 -8.89 -30.82
N LEU A 26 24.35 -8.29 -30.07
CA LEU A 26 25.79 -8.60 -30.10
C LEU A 26 26.46 -7.95 -28.88
N GLY A 27 27.31 -8.70 -28.18
CA GLY A 27 27.88 -8.26 -26.90
C GLY A 27 29.30 -7.67 -27.01
N GLN A 28 29.82 -7.22 -25.87
CA GLN A 28 31.25 -7.19 -25.54
C GLN A 28 31.43 -7.50 -24.05
N VAL A 29 32.47 -8.28 -23.72
CA VAL A 29 32.88 -8.54 -22.33
C VAL A 29 34.14 -7.73 -22.06
N GLY A 30 34.01 -6.65 -21.28
CA GLY A 30 35.13 -5.78 -20.92
C GLY A 30 35.91 -6.30 -19.72
N THR A 31 37.02 -6.99 -19.95
CA THR A 31 38.01 -7.32 -18.90
C THR A 31 38.88 -6.11 -18.58
N PHE A 32 38.91 -5.69 -17.31
CA PHE A 32 39.86 -4.67 -16.84
C PHE A 32 41.19 -5.32 -16.43
N PRO A 33 42.35 -4.83 -16.91
CA PRO A 33 43.65 -5.37 -16.52
C PRO A 33 44.11 -4.87 -15.15
N VAL A 34 44.80 -5.74 -14.41
CA VAL A 34 45.58 -5.36 -13.22
C VAL A 34 46.95 -4.87 -13.66
N PHE A 35 47.43 -3.78 -13.07
CA PHE A 35 48.83 -3.36 -13.12
C PHE A 35 49.29 -2.96 -11.71
N ALA A 36 50.55 -3.28 -11.39
CA ALA A 36 51.16 -3.00 -10.10
C ALA A 36 52.54 -2.33 -10.29
N GLN A 37 52.82 -1.38 -9.40
CA GLN A 37 54.12 -0.90 -8.91
C GLN A 37 55.31 -0.76 -9.90
N ASP A 38 55.82 0.47 -9.98
CA ASP A 38 57.27 0.71 -10.10
C ASP A 38 57.67 1.99 -9.33
N THR A 39 58.92 2.04 -8.85
CA THR A 39 59.61 3.12 -8.10
C THR A 39 61.13 2.88 -8.24
N PRO A 40 62.09 3.79 -7.89
CA PRO A 40 62.06 5.08 -7.16
C PRO A 40 62.84 6.17 -7.98
N PRO A 41 63.79 7.00 -7.48
CA PRO A 41 64.01 7.70 -6.18
C PRO A 41 64.23 9.24 -6.33
N GLY A 42 64.47 10.00 -5.23
CA GLY A 42 65.21 11.28 -5.30
C GLY A 42 64.85 12.42 -4.33
N THR A 43 65.51 12.44 -3.16
CA THR A 43 65.55 13.45 -2.08
C THR A 43 65.58 14.96 -2.43
N SER A 44 64.82 15.79 -1.69
CA SER A 44 65.18 17.12 -1.10
C SER A 44 63.94 17.83 -0.51
N GLU A 45 63.97 18.82 0.40
CA GLU A 45 64.91 19.23 1.48
C GLU A 45 64.27 20.45 2.21
N GLN A 46 64.06 20.40 3.55
CA GLN A 46 63.67 21.51 4.46
C GLN A 46 62.36 22.30 4.11
N ASP A 47 61.61 22.94 5.02
CA ASP A 47 61.94 23.58 6.29
C ASP A 47 60.65 23.79 7.16
N GLY A 48 60.78 24.26 8.42
CA GLY A 48 59.68 24.99 9.10
C GLY A 48 58.93 24.34 10.29
N ASP A 49 59.47 24.54 11.50
CA ASP A 49 58.83 24.70 12.83
C ASP A 49 57.89 23.63 13.46
N SER A 50 57.98 23.53 14.80
CA SER A 50 57.15 22.66 15.64
C SER A 50 56.47 23.43 16.76
N VAL A 51 55.13 23.61 16.70
CA VAL A 51 54.32 24.09 17.82
C VAL A 51 53.01 23.32 17.93
N SER A 52 52.82 22.61 19.04
CA SER A 52 51.49 22.15 19.49
C SER A 52 50.95 23.10 20.56
N PRO A 53 49.67 23.47 20.47
CA PRO A 53 48.86 23.56 21.68
C PRO A 53 47.48 22.89 21.52
N THR A 54 46.94 22.42 22.65
CA THR A 54 45.57 21.90 22.75
C THR A 54 44.52 23.00 22.48
N PRO A 55 43.39 22.69 21.82
CA PRO A 55 42.20 23.51 21.90
C PRO A 55 41.76 23.68 23.37
N LYS A 56 41.26 24.88 23.71
CA LYS A 56 40.78 25.19 25.06
C LYS A 56 39.26 25.23 25.12
N GLU A 57 38.75 24.90 26.29
CA GLU A 57 37.41 25.21 26.77
C GLU A 57 37.13 26.72 26.69
N ASN A 58 35.89 27.11 26.37
CA ASN A 58 35.44 28.50 26.41
C ASN A 58 33.93 28.58 26.69
N ASP A 59 33.59 29.12 27.85
CA ASP A 59 32.22 29.18 28.36
C ASP A 59 31.52 30.52 28.09
N ASN A 60 30.18 30.48 28.21
CA ASN A 60 29.22 31.56 28.45
C ASN A 60 28.47 32.18 27.25
N ASN A 61 27.20 32.48 27.55
CA ASN A 61 26.11 33.03 26.74
C ASN A 61 25.49 32.09 25.68
N GLU A 62 24.17 31.83 25.69
CA GLU A 62 23.11 32.31 26.61
C GLU A 62 21.93 31.34 26.70
N LEU A 63 21.02 31.56 27.65
CA LEU A 63 19.92 30.64 27.94
C LEU A 63 18.96 30.47 26.76
N LEU A 64 18.79 29.21 26.34
CA LEU A 64 17.47 28.66 26.04
C LEU A 64 17.33 27.40 26.90
N ASP A 65 16.25 27.31 27.67
CA ASP A 65 15.99 26.11 28.47
C ASP A 65 15.90 24.89 27.54
N PRO A 66 16.55 23.75 27.87
CA PRO A 66 16.17 22.50 27.24
C PRO A 66 14.70 22.27 27.58
N LEU A 67 13.84 22.24 26.56
CA LEU A 67 12.42 21.91 26.73
C LEU A 67 12.34 20.57 27.48
N SER A 68 12.00 20.65 28.77
CA SER A 68 11.95 19.49 29.64
C SER A 68 11.05 18.45 28.99
N PRO A 69 11.46 17.16 28.88
CA PRO A 69 10.68 16.15 28.20
C PRO A 69 9.29 16.10 28.83
N ALA A 70 8.30 16.57 28.08
CA ALA A 70 6.95 16.80 28.60
C ALA A 70 6.43 15.49 29.20
N SER A 71 6.08 15.53 30.49
CA SER A 71 5.96 14.34 31.32
C SER A 71 5.10 13.26 30.66
N GLU A 72 5.70 12.08 30.41
CA GLU A 72 5.07 10.93 29.73
C GLU A 72 3.95 10.27 30.58
N SER A 73 3.40 11.00 31.55
CA SER A 73 2.48 10.57 32.60
C SER A 73 0.99 10.85 32.34
N GLU A 74 0.66 11.59 31.28
CA GLU A 74 -0.73 11.99 30.97
C GLU A 74 -1.27 11.46 29.63
N ARG A 75 -0.60 10.49 29.00
CA ARG A 75 -1.25 9.70 27.94
C ARG A 75 -2.30 8.79 28.59
N PRO A 76 -3.60 8.91 28.28
CA PRO A 76 -4.58 7.96 28.77
C PRO A 76 -4.26 6.57 28.17
N ALA A 77 -4.06 5.59 29.04
CA ALA A 77 -3.74 4.22 28.61
C ALA A 77 -4.92 3.65 27.82
N PHE A 78 -4.75 3.54 26.49
CA PHE A 78 -5.79 3.04 25.60
C PHE A 78 -5.85 1.51 25.70
N VAL A 79 -6.54 1.01 26.74
CA VAL A 79 -6.73 -0.42 26.99
C VAL A 79 -7.58 -1.02 25.88
N LEU A 80 -6.92 -1.70 24.95
CA LEU A 80 -7.61 -2.48 23.90
C LEU A 80 -8.41 -3.62 24.57
N PRO A 81 -9.67 -3.84 24.16
CA PRO A 81 -10.47 -4.93 24.70
C PRO A 81 -9.87 -6.28 24.29
N VAL A 82 -9.45 -7.09 25.27
CA VAL A 82 -8.95 -8.45 25.04
C VAL A 82 -10.11 -9.37 24.70
N VAL A 83 -10.24 -9.71 23.41
CA VAL A 83 -11.20 -10.70 22.91
C VAL A 83 -10.63 -12.11 23.14
N PRO A 84 -11.40 -13.08 23.66
CA PRO A 84 -10.89 -14.42 23.98
C PRO A 84 -10.55 -15.25 22.73
N ALA A 85 -9.44 -15.98 22.83
CA ALA A 85 -8.84 -16.77 21.76
C ALA A 85 -9.70 -17.94 21.26
N SER A 86 -10.45 -17.73 20.17
CA SER A 86 -10.89 -18.81 19.28
C SER A 86 -11.05 -18.31 17.85
N GLN A 87 -10.12 -18.71 16.97
CA GLN A 87 -9.87 -18.15 15.61
C GLN A 87 -9.53 -16.65 15.52
N ALA A 88 -9.96 -15.83 16.49
CA ALA A 88 -9.57 -14.42 16.65
C ALA A 88 -8.03 -14.20 16.64
N ASP A 89 -7.26 -15.16 17.16
CA ASP A 89 -5.79 -15.16 17.20
C ASP A 89 -5.07 -15.11 15.84
N GLN A 90 -5.80 -15.17 14.71
CA GLN A 90 -5.22 -15.06 13.37
C GLN A 90 -5.52 -13.73 12.66
N VAL A 91 -6.51 -12.95 13.10
CA VAL A 91 -6.95 -11.73 12.39
C VAL A 91 -7.31 -10.62 13.39
N THR A 92 -6.56 -9.53 13.36
CA THR A 92 -6.92 -8.28 14.06
C THR A 92 -7.97 -7.55 13.25
N ILE A 93 -9.16 -7.36 13.82
CA ILE A 93 -10.25 -6.55 13.23
C ILE A 93 -10.54 -5.38 14.18
N ALA A 94 -10.58 -4.15 13.65
CA ALA A 94 -11.04 -2.99 14.38
C ALA A 94 -12.32 -2.44 13.77
N TYR A 95 -13.28 -2.10 14.64
CA TYR A 95 -14.61 -1.63 14.28
C TYR A 95 -14.75 -0.11 14.49
N HIS A 96 -15.76 0.49 13.85
CA HIS A 96 -16.17 1.87 14.04
C HIS A 96 -17.40 1.94 14.97
N ASP A 97 -17.27 2.64 16.10
CA ASP A 97 -18.21 2.57 17.22
C ASP A 97 -19.64 3.04 16.86
N GLY A 98 -19.76 3.99 15.92
CA GLY A 98 -21.06 4.52 15.47
C GLY A 98 -21.78 3.69 14.40
N THR A 99 -21.14 2.67 13.81
CA THR A 99 -21.73 1.88 12.70
C THR A 99 -21.68 0.36 12.93
N GLY A 100 -20.84 -0.11 13.86
CA GLY A 100 -20.62 -1.54 14.12
C GLY A 100 -19.91 -2.28 12.97
N LYS A 101 -19.49 -1.58 11.91
CA LYS A 101 -18.74 -2.15 10.78
C LYS A 101 -17.24 -2.16 11.06
N ALA A 102 -16.51 -3.04 10.40
CA ALA A 102 -15.05 -3.04 10.38
C ALA A 102 -14.53 -1.83 9.60
N ARG A 103 -13.51 -1.17 10.16
CA ARG A 103 -12.69 -0.13 9.50
C ARG A 103 -11.27 -0.61 9.18
N TYR A 104 -10.86 -1.72 9.80
CA TYR A 104 -9.54 -2.34 9.62
C TYR A 104 -9.62 -3.85 9.83
N LEU A 105 -8.92 -4.60 8.99
CA LEU A 105 -8.74 -6.05 9.06
C LEU A 105 -7.32 -6.38 8.58
N ALA A 106 -6.53 -7.11 9.39
CA ALA A 106 -5.17 -7.53 9.05
C ALA A 106 -4.80 -8.82 9.81
N PRO A 107 -3.72 -9.53 9.44
CA PRO A 107 -3.19 -10.62 10.26
C PRO A 107 -2.93 -10.21 11.71
N ALA A 108 -3.29 -11.08 12.65
CA ALA A 108 -2.82 -10.95 14.03
C ALA A 108 -1.29 -11.10 14.08
N ASN A 109 -0.66 -10.42 15.04
CA ASN A 109 0.79 -10.43 15.32
C ASN A 109 1.72 -10.00 14.16
N GLY A 110 1.18 -9.70 12.97
CA GLY A 110 1.93 -9.21 11.80
C GLY A 110 2.76 -10.26 11.04
N GLU A 111 2.74 -11.53 11.45
CA GLU A 111 3.70 -12.53 10.99
C GLU A 111 3.41 -13.11 9.59
N ARG A 112 2.16 -13.12 9.13
CA ARG A 112 1.78 -13.79 7.88
C ARG A 112 0.58 -13.18 7.18
N ALA A 113 0.74 -12.78 5.91
CA ALA A 113 -0.34 -12.27 5.08
C ALA A 113 -1.51 -13.25 4.96
N LEU A 114 -2.74 -12.73 4.88
CA LEU A 114 -3.95 -13.53 4.75
C LEU A 114 -4.03 -14.14 3.34
N ALA A 115 -4.25 -15.46 3.27
CA ALA A 115 -4.42 -16.15 2.00
C ALA A 115 -5.68 -15.66 1.27
N GLN A 116 -5.59 -15.63 -0.06
CA GLN A 116 -6.71 -15.27 -0.93
C GLN A 116 -7.84 -16.31 -0.85
N PRO A 117 -9.12 -15.89 -0.80
CA PRO A 117 -10.27 -16.77 -0.97
C PRO A 117 -10.18 -17.61 -2.26
N SER A 118 -10.74 -18.83 -2.21
CA SER A 118 -10.75 -19.77 -3.33
C SER A 118 -11.47 -19.21 -4.55
N GLY A 119 -10.83 -19.28 -5.73
CA GLY A 119 -11.39 -18.83 -7.01
C GLY A 119 -10.46 -17.92 -7.80
N LEU A 120 -9.47 -17.31 -7.14
CA LEU A 120 -8.49 -16.44 -7.79
C LEU A 120 -7.56 -17.21 -8.74
N ALA A 121 -7.42 -16.72 -9.98
CA ALA A 121 -6.45 -17.23 -10.94
C ALA A 121 -5.01 -16.82 -10.58
N SER A 122 -4.02 -17.67 -10.85
CA SER A 122 -2.61 -17.35 -10.61
C SER A 122 -2.15 -16.08 -11.37
N SER A 123 -2.65 -15.89 -12.59
CA SER A 123 -2.41 -14.74 -13.46
C SER A 123 -3.21 -13.48 -13.11
N ALA A 124 -4.09 -13.51 -12.10
CA ALA A 124 -5.00 -12.41 -11.80
C ALA A 124 -4.28 -11.09 -11.44
N SER A 125 -4.89 -9.95 -11.77
CA SER A 125 -4.37 -8.63 -11.39
C SER A 125 -4.47 -8.37 -9.88
N PRO A 126 -3.77 -7.35 -9.35
CA PRO A 126 -3.99 -6.86 -8.00
C PRO A 126 -5.44 -6.38 -7.78
N GLU A 127 -6.08 -5.68 -8.73
CA GLU A 127 -7.51 -5.37 -8.67
C GLU A 127 -8.37 -6.63 -8.50
N GLU A 128 -8.18 -7.66 -9.33
CA GLU A 128 -8.95 -8.91 -9.25
C GLU A 128 -8.74 -9.63 -7.90
N ALA A 129 -7.50 -9.63 -7.40
CA ALA A 129 -7.17 -10.20 -6.09
C ALA A 129 -7.79 -9.40 -4.93
N ALA A 130 -7.80 -8.07 -5.02
CA ALA A 130 -8.47 -7.21 -4.04
C ALA A 130 -9.99 -7.42 -4.07
N ARG A 131 -10.62 -7.45 -5.26
CA ARG A 131 -12.05 -7.72 -5.42
C ARG A 131 -12.46 -9.11 -4.94
N ASN A 132 -11.63 -10.14 -5.17
CA ASN A 132 -11.83 -11.48 -4.63
C ASN A 132 -11.85 -11.47 -3.09
N PHE A 133 -10.91 -10.77 -2.46
CA PHE A 133 -10.88 -10.63 -1.00
C PHE A 133 -12.08 -9.82 -0.46
N ILE A 134 -12.44 -8.70 -1.10
CA ILE A 134 -13.61 -7.90 -0.72
C ILE A 134 -14.91 -8.70 -0.90
N THR A 135 -14.99 -9.63 -1.86
CA THR A 135 -16.16 -10.50 -2.05
C THR A 135 -16.35 -11.48 -0.87
N ALA A 136 -15.29 -11.81 -0.12
CA ALA A 136 -15.37 -12.67 1.07
C ALA A 136 -15.51 -11.90 2.39
N TYR A 137 -14.95 -10.69 2.50
CA TYR A 137 -14.86 -9.93 3.76
C TYR A 137 -15.57 -8.56 3.74
N GLY A 138 -16.08 -8.10 2.60
CA GLY A 138 -16.69 -6.78 2.42
C GLY A 138 -17.93 -6.55 3.28
N ASP A 139 -18.68 -7.61 3.60
CA ASP A 139 -19.84 -7.58 4.48
C ASP A 139 -19.51 -7.03 5.88
N LEU A 140 -18.28 -7.28 6.38
CA LEU A 140 -17.78 -6.73 7.65
C LEU A 140 -17.64 -5.21 7.59
N PHE A 141 -17.16 -4.68 6.44
CA PHE A 141 -17.01 -3.26 6.16
C PHE A 141 -18.34 -2.60 5.73
N GLY A 142 -19.40 -3.38 5.51
CA GLY A 142 -20.72 -2.90 5.06
C GLY A 142 -20.91 -2.83 3.55
N VAL A 143 -19.96 -3.34 2.74
CA VAL A 143 -20.08 -3.46 1.28
C VAL A 143 -20.86 -4.72 0.93
N LYS A 144 -21.97 -4.61 0.20
CA LYS A 144 -22.83 -5.77 -0.15
C LYS A 144 -22.52 -6.34 -1.54
N ASN A 145 -22.25 -5.48 -2.51
CA ASN A 145 -21.86 -5.87 -3.86
C ASN A 145 -20.73 -4.97 -4.37
N GLN A 146 -19.49 -5.40 -4.15
CA GLN A 146 -18.29 -4.67 -4.60
C GLN A 146 -18.27 -4.33 -6.10
N SER A 147 -18.99 -5.08 -6.95
CA SER A 147 -19.05 -4.78 -8.40
C SER A 147 -19.97 -3.60 -8.76
N GLN A 148 -20.85 -3.19 -7.84
CA GLN A 148 -21.78 -2.06 -8.01
C GLN A 148 -21.49 -0.90 -7.05
N GLU A 149 -20.89 -1.20 -5.88
CA GLU A 149 -20.59 -0.23 -4.82
C GLU A 149 -19.15 0.29 -4.84
N LEU A 150 -18.20 -0.37 -5.53
CA LEU A 150 -16.77 0.01 -5.50
C LEU A 150 -16.16 0.18 -6.90
N SER A 151 -15.78 1.43 -7.21
CA SER A 151 -14.96 1.79 -8.38
C SER A 151 -13.48 1.91 -8.00
N VAL A 152 -12.54 1.49 -8.85
CA VAL A 152 -11.10 1.65 -8.56
C VAL A 152 -10.66 3.07 -8.85
N MET A 153 -10.09 3.74 -7.83
CA MET A 153 -9.40 5.02 -8.00
C MET A 153 -7.96 4.84 -8.48
N ARG A 154 -7.29 3.79 -7.98
CA ARG A 154 -5.85 3.59 -8.14
C ARG A 154 -5.44 2.16 -7.79
N GLU A 155 -4.69 1.53 -8.69
CA GLU A 155 -3.80 0.41 -8.38
C GLU A 155 -2.35 0.92 -8.36
N VAL A 156 -1.52 0.42 -7.44
CA VAL A 156 -0.06 0.61 -7.46
C VAL A 156 0.62 -0.72 -7.20
N VAL A 157 1.55 -1.10 -8.07
CA VAL A 157 2.53 -2.17 -7.82
C VAL A 157 3.89 -1.54 -7.56
N ARG A 158 4.56 -1.94 -6.48
CA ARG A 158 5.94 -1.57 -6.15
C ARG A 158 6.85 -2.75 -6.43
N ASP A 159 7.62 -2.65 -7.52
CA ASP A 159 8.81 -3.48 -7.79
C ASP A 159 8.58 -5.01 -7.71
N GLY A 160 7.35 -5.45 -7.99
CA GLY A 160 6.90 -6.84 -7.82
C GLY A 160 6.80 -7.33 -6.37
N GLN A 161 7.14 -6.50 -5.39
CA GLN A 161 7.24 -6.83 -3.96
C GLN A 161 5.94 -6.67 -3.18
N ARG A 162 5.19 -5.59 -3.47
CA ARG A 162 3.91 -5.26 -2.81
C ARG A 162 2.98 -4.54 -3.78
N SER A 163 1.68 -4.65 -3.54
CA SER A 163 0.68 -3.88 -4.27
C SER A 163 -0.36 -3.28 -3.32
N HIS A 164 -1.03 -2.20 -3.75
CA HIS A 164 -2.25 -1.74 -3.11
C HIS A 164 -3.28 -1.28 -4.13
N VAL A 165 -4.56 -1.49 -3.80
CA VAL A 165 -5.71 -1.05 -4.60
C VAL A 165 -6.60 -0.18 -3.72
N ARG A 166 -6.90 1.04 -4.17
CA ARG A 166 -7.81 1.98 -3.51
C ARG A 166 -9.09 2.10 -4.32
N PHE A 167 -10.20 1.82 -3.67
CA PHE A 167 -11.55 1.90 -4.18
C PHE A 167 -12.27 3.13 -3.62
N GLN A 168 -13.10 3.75 -4.45
CA GLN A 168 -14.09 4.76 -4.10
C GLN A 168 -15.44 4.06 -3.97
N GLN A 169 -16.15 4.29 -2.86
CA GLN A 169 -17.53 3.87 -2.71
C GLN A 169 -18.44 4.70 -3.62
N THR A 170 -19.34 4.05 -4.33
CA THR A 170 -20.36 4.68 -5.18
C THR A 170 -21.75 4.19 -4.82
N TYR A 171 -22.68 5.12 -4.61
CA TYR A 171 -24.10 4.82 -4.46
C TYR A 171 -24.86 5.25 -5.72
N GLN A 172 -25.48 4.29 -6.41
CA GLN A 172 -26.18 4.52 -7.69
C GLN A 172 -25.31 5.27 -8.75
N GLY A 173 -23.99 5.06 -8.71
CA GLY A 173 -23.00 5.71 -9.58
C GLY A 173 -22.45 7.05 -9.06
N ILE A 174 -23.01 7.63 -7.99
CA ILE A 174 -22.52 8.85 -7.35
C ILE A 174 -21.43 8.48 -6.31
N PRO A 175 -20.25 9.11 -6.31
CA PRO A 175 -19.22 8.84 -5.32
C PRO A 175 -19.63 9.33 -3.92
N VAL A 176 -19.50 8.45 -2.93
CA VAL A 176 -19.74 8.77 -1.51
C VAL A 176 -18.52 9.51 -0.96
N LEU A 177 -18.70 10.76 -0.52
CA LEU A 177 -17.60 11.57 0.02
C LEU A 177 -17.01 10.91 1.28
N GLY A 178 -15.70 10.64 1.26
CA GLY A 178 -14.99 9.93 2.33
C GLY A 178 -15.19 8.40 2.33
N GLY A 179 -16.13 7.86 1.54
CA GLY A 179 -16.36 6.43 1.40
C GLY A 179 -15.25 5.79 0.56
N GLU A 180 -14.26 5.17 1.19
CA GLU A 180 -13.08 4.61 0.54
C GLU A 180 -12.63 3.31 1.19
N LEU A 181 -12.06 2.41 0.38
CA LEU A 181 -11.56 1.11 0.82
C LEU A 181 -10.20 0.81 0.18
N ILE A 182 -9.22 0.40 0.99
CA ILE A 182 -7.86 0.12 0.55
C ILE A 182 -7.50 -1.32 0.92
N VAL A 183 -7.03 -2.08 -0.06
CA VAL A 183 -6.48 -3.43 0.14
C VAL A 183 -4.98 -3.39 -0.18
N ASN A 184 -4.16 -3.76 0.80
CA ASN A 184 -2.70 -3.87 0.70
C ASN A 184 -2.31 -5.35 0.60
N MET A 185 -1.41 -5.69 -0.32
CA MET A 185 -1.02 -7.07 -0.63
C MET A 185 0.49 -7.23 -0.80
N ASP A 186 0.97 -8.47 -0.60
CA ASP A 186 2.33 -8.89 -0.92
C ASP A 186 2.51 -9.25 -2.41
N ALA A 187 3.72 -9.72 -2.77
CA ALA A 187 4.08 -10.19 -4.10
C ALA A 187 3.23 -11.39 -4.59
N ALA A 188 2.72 -12.21 -3.68
CA ALA A 188 1.85 -13.35 -3.97
C ALA A 188 0.36 -12.96 -4.05
N LYS A 189 0.04 -11.67 -3.89
CA LYS A 189 -1.31 -11.10 -3.79
C LYS A 189 -2.08 -11.57 -2.54
N SER A 190 -1.37 -12.04 -1.51
CA SER A 190 -1.92 -12.31 -0.17
C SER A 190 -2.13 -10.98 0.55
N VAL A 191 -3.19 -10.85 1.34
CA VAL A 191 -3.60 -9.56 1.93
C VAL A 191 -2.83 -9.28 3.22
N LEU A 192 -2.09 -8.17 3.22
CA LEU A 192 -1.38 -7.62 4.37
C LEU A 192 -2.31 -6.79 5.26
N SER A 193 -3.25 -6.05 4.67
CA SER A 193 -4.34 -5.38 5.38
C SER A 193 -5.45 -4.94 4.43
N MET A 194 -6.64 -4.80 4.98
CA MET A 194 -7.82 -4.19 4.37
C MET A 194 -8.30 -3.08 5.32
N SER A 195 -8.43 -1.86 4.84
CA SER A 195 -8.69 -0.68 5.68
C SER A 195 -9.48 0.37 4.93
N GLY A 196 -10.46 0.99 5.57
CA GLY A 196 -11.32 1.98 4.92
C GLY A 196 -12.42 2.49 5.83
N GLU A 197 -13.17 3.45 5.32
CA GLU A 197 -14.42 3.93 5.91
C GLU A 197 -15.49 3.83 4.82
N ILE A 198 -16.60 3.19 5.13
CA ILE A 198 -17.67 2.88 4.17
C ILE A 198 -18.98 3.27 4.83
N LEU A 199 -19.82 4.03 4.12
CA LEU A 199 -21.16 4.36 4.60
C LEU A 199 -22.06 3.14 4.31
N PRO A 200 -22.51 2.39 5.33
CA PRO A 200 -23.25 1.17 5.09
C PRO A 200 -24.73 1.46 4.83
N ASP A 201 -25.42 0.48 4.24
CA ASP A 201 -26.89 0.38 4.26
C ASP A 201 -27.61 1.66 3.72
N VAL A 202 -26.99 2.31 2.72
CA VAL A 202 -27.42 3.61 2.14
C VAL A 202 -28.78 3.50 1.44
N SER A 203 -29.72 4.35 1.86
CA SER A 203 -31.04 4.49 1.25
C SER A 203 -31.42 5.97 1.14
N LEU A 204 -31.06 6.60 0.03
CA LEU A 204 -31.30 8.02 -0.27
C LEU A 204 -31.91 8.16 -1.66
N ASP A 205 -32.82 9.15 -1.82
CA ASP A 205 -33.13 9.65 -3.16
C ASP A 205 -31.95 10.49 -3.66
N ILE A 206 -31.59 10.29 -4.93
CA ILE A 206 -30.48 10.98 -5.60
C ILE A 206 -30.96 12.02 -6.63
N VAL A 207 -32.28 12.18 -6.80
CA VAL A 207 -32.86 13.23 -7.65
C VAL A 207 -32.80 14.57 -6.90
N PRO A 208 -32.00 15.56 -7.36
CA PRO A 208 -31.93 16.85 -6.69
C PRO A 208 -33.22 17.65 -6.91
N ALA A 209 -33.91 17.96 -5.81
CA ALA A 209 -34.97 18.95 -5.79
C ALA A 209 -34.41 20.34 -5.41
N ILE A 210 -34.94 21.39 -6.03
CA ILE A 210 -34.75 22.77 -5.60
C ILE A 210 -36.09 23.35 -5.17
N ASP A 211 -36.10 24.09 -4.07
CA ASP A 211 -37.21 24.96 -3.68
C ASP A 211 -36.99 26.37 -4.27
N ALA A 212 -38.04 27.20 -4.30
CA ALA A 212 -38.11 28.43 -5.13
C ALA A 212 -37.94 29.74 -4.35
#